data_AF-A0A4V1SGM4-F1
#
_entry.id   AF-A0A4V1SGM4-F1
#
_cell.length_a   1.000
_cell.length_b   1.000
_cell.length_c   1.000
_cell.angle_alpha   90.00
_cell.angle_beta   90.00
_cell.angle_gamma   90.00
#
_symmetry.space_group_name_H-M   'P 1'
#
loop_
_entity.id
_entity.type
_entity.pdbx_description
1 polymer ?
#
loop_
_entity_poly.entity_id
_entity_poly.type
_entity_poly.pdbx_seq_one_letter_code
_entity_poly.pdbx_strand_id
1 'polypeptide(L)'
;MKRRNVATKGEVAEKMKITPYYFSKVINGDTPLTSAFLEKFLKYARAGSVQDILDSKKPPKNTYEEIAEGLQHYMEKKGVTQADLAGYLKTDQQILSRILHCKKKLFTPDMLLQIFRLIKFKV
;
A
#
# COMPACT_ATOMS: atom_id res chain seq x y z
N MET A 1 -6.00 28.32 0.22
CA MET A 1 -5.43 26.95 0.37
C MET A 1 -5.73 26.14 -0.88
N LYS A 2 -4.73 25.78 -1.70
CA LYS A 2 -4.93 24.86 -2.83
C LYS A 2 -5.23 23.46 -2.23
N ARG A 3 -6.46 22.97 -2.39
CA ARG A 3 -6.79 21.55 -2.13
C ARG A 3 -5.83 20.72 -2.96
N ARG A 4 -4.94 19.96 -2.31
CA ARG A 4 -4.14 18.94 -3.01
C ARG A 4 -5.17 18.02 -3.66
N ASN A 5 -5.16 17.87 -4.98
CA ASN A 5 -6.04 16.97 -5.72
C ASN A 5 -5.80 15.54 -5.22
N VAL A 6 -6.54 15.11 -4.21
CA VAL A 6 -6.56 13.71 -3.78
C VAL A 6 -7.35 12.97 -4.84
N ALA A 7 -6.67 12.14 -5.63
CA ALA A 7 -7.32 11.33 -6.64
C ALA A 7 -8.33 10.39 -5.96
N THR A 8 -9.57 10.46 -6.41
CA THR A 8 -10.63 9.57 -5.94
C THR A 8 -10.34 8.12 -6.35
N LYS A 9 -10.92 7.15 -5.63
CA LYS A 9 -10.76 5.72 -5.96
C LYS A 9 -11.14 5.42 -7.42
N GLY A 10 -12.13 6.14 -7.96
CA GLY A 10 -12.56 6.01 -9.37
C GLY A 10 -11.51 6.49 -10.35
N GLU A 11 -10.96 7.69 -10.14
CA GLU A 11 -9.92 8.27 -11.00
C GLU A 11 -8.64 7.43 -11.02
N VAL A 12 -8.29 6.82 -9.88
CA VAL A 12 -7.14 5.91 -9.80
C VAL A 12 -7.40 4.61 -10.55
N ALA A 13 -8.58 4.01 -10.36
CA ALA A 13 -8.96 2.78 -11.05
C ALA A 13 -8.98 2.96 -12.57
N GLU A 14 -9.51 4.08 -13.05
CA GLU A 14 -9.53 4.43 -14.47
C GLU A 14 -8.12 4.56 -15.06
N LYS A 15 -7.22 5.29 -14.37
CA LYS A 15 -5.81 5.43 -14.79
C LYS A 15 -5.05 4.11 -14.75
N MET A 16 -5.40 3.21 -13.85
CA MET A 16 -4.87 1.84 -13.78
C MET A 16 -5.50 0.89 -14.81
N LYS A 17 -6.50 1.33 -15.57
CA LYS A 17 -7.29 0.48 -16.49
C LYS A 17 -7.87 -0.76 -15.78
N ILE A 18 -8.52 -0.53 -14.64
CA ILE A 18 -9.29 -1.53 -13.89
C ILE A 18 -10.63 -0.95 -13.45
N THR A 19 -11.59 -1.80 -13.08
CA THR A 19 -12.88 -1.30 -12.60
C THR A 19 -12.73 -0.68 -11.21
N PRO A 20 -13.45 0.43 -10.91
CA PRO A 20 -13.50 0.99 -9.55
C PRO A 20 -13.95 -0.03 -8.50
N TYR A 21 -14.83 -0.96 -8.89
CA TYR A 21 -15.26 -2.08 -8.05
C TYR A 21 -14.11 -3.02 -7.70
N TYR A 22 -13.34 -3.46 -8.69
CA TYR A 22 -12.16 -4.31 -8.46
C TYR A 22 -11.11 -3.58 -7.63
N PHE A 23 -10.80 -2.33 -7.95
CA PHE A 23 -9.90 -1.50 -7.16
C PHE A 23 -10.37 -1.39 -5.70
N SER A 24 -11.66 -1.11 -5.47
CA SER A 24 -12.19 -1.01 -4.11
C SER A 24 -12.11 -2.34 -3.37
N LYS A 25 -12.43 -3.48 -4.01
CA LYS A 25 -12.32 -4.79 -3.39
C LYS A 25 -10.88 -5.15 -3.00
N VAL A 26 -9.92 -4.85 -3.86
CA VAL A 26 -8.50 -5.06 -3.55
C VAL A 26 -8.06 -4.15 -2.41
N ILE A 27 -8.38 -2.85 -2.49
CA ILE A 27 -7.96 -1.86 -1.49
C ILE A 27 -8.66 -2.00 -0.14
N ASN A 28 -9.83 -2.64 -0.09
CA ASN A 28 -10.53 -3.01 1.13
C ASN A 28 -10.14 -4.42 1.62
N GLY A 29 -9.35 -5.16 0.84
CA GLY A 29 -8.88 -6.51 1.12
C GLY A 29 -9.93 -7.62 1.01
N ASP A 30 -11.06 -7.34 0.37
CA ASP A 30 -12.07 -8.31 -0.06
C ASP A 30 -11.56 -9.21 -1.19
N THR A 31 -10.48 -8.78 -1.85
CA THR A 31 -9.78 -9.55 -2.89
C THR A 31 -8.27 -9.52 -2.60
N PRO A 32 -7.55 -10.63 -2.83
CA PRO A 32 -6.10 -10.67 -2.69
C PRO A 32 -5.43 -9.58 -3.54
N LEU A 33 -4.38 -8.97 -2.98
CA LEU A 33 -3.51 -8.08 -3.72
C LEU A 33 -2.65 -8.93 -4.66
N THR A 34 -2.95 -8.91 -5.97
CA THR A 34 -2.22 -9.73 -6.95
C THR A 34 -1.02 -8.99 -7.52
N SER A 35 -0.03 -9.72 -8.03
CA SER A 35 1.09 -9.12 -8.78
C SER A 35 0.58 -8.24 -9.91
N ALA A 36 -0.40 -8.70 -10.69
CA ALA A 36 -1.01 -7.93 -11.79
C ALA A 36 -1.62 -6.58 -11.34
N PHE A 37 -2.21 -6.52 -10.14
CA PHE A 37 -2.71 -5.27 -9.59
C PHE A 37 -1.55 -4.34 -9.21
N LEU A 38 -0.53 -4.88 -8.54
CA LEU A 38 0.67 -4.14 -8.16
C LEU A 38 1.35 -3.53 -9.38
N GLU A 39 1.46 -4.28 -10.49
CA GLU A 39 2.09 -3.76 -11.71
C GLU A 39 1.39 -2.51 -12.22
N LYS A 40 0.06 -2.60 -12.34
CA LYS A 40 -0.78 -1.49 -12.81
C LYS A 40 -0.73 -0.31 -11.83
N PHE A 41 -0.65 -0.60 -10.54
CA PHE A 41 -0.63 0.40 -9.48
C PHE A 41 0.68 1.18 -9.47
N LEU A 42 1.82 0.49 -9.56
CA LEU A 42 3.15 1.09 -9.61
C LEU A 42 3.34 1.91 -10.88
N LYS A 43 2.86 1.39 -12.02
CA LYS A 43 2.84 2.12 -13.29
C LYS A 43 2.01 3.40 -13.21
N TYR A 44 0.82 3.34 -12.59
CA TYR A 44 0.02 4.55 -12.31
C TYR A 44 0.80 5.56 -11.46
N ALA A 45 1.45 5.08 -10.41
CA ALA A 45 2.13 5.90 -9.46
C ALA A 45 3.45 6.53 -9.95
N ARG A 46 3.93 6.13 -11.14
CA ARG A 46 5.29 6.44 -11.64
C ARG A 46 6.38 6.10 -10.60
N ALA A 47 6.09 5.15 -9.72
CA ALA A 47 7.08 4.50 -8.88
C ALA A 47 7.85 3.49 -9.77
N GLY A 48 9.09 3.17 -9.41
CA GLY A 48 10.00 2.32 -10.18
C GLY A 48 9.43 0.98 -10.64
N SER A 49 10.21 0.27 -11.46
CA SER A 49 9.72 -0.87 -12.23
C SER A 49 9.19 -1.98 -11.33
N VAL A 50 8.12 -2.63 -11.80
CA VAL A 50 7.53 -3.82 -11.18
C VAL A 50 8.57 -4.94 -11.01
N GLN A 51 9.54 -4.98 -11.92
CA GLN A 51 10.60 -5.98 -11.94
C GLN A 51 11.43 -5.93 -10.65
N ASP A 52 11.70 -4.74 -10.11
CA ASP A 52 12.44 -4.56 -8.85
C ASP A 52 11.65 -5.06 -7.63
N ILE A 53 10.31 -5.08 -7.72
CA ILE A 53 9.41 -5.66 -6.71
C ILE A 53 9.28 -7.19 -6.88
N LEU A 54 9.28 -7.69 -8.13
CA LEU A 54 9.17 -9.11 -8.45
C LEU A 54 10.48 -9.89 -8.27
N ASP A 55 11.64 -9.22 -8.37
CA ASP A 55 12.97 -9.82 -8.15
C ASP A 55 13.28 -10.07 -6.66
N SER A 56 12.46 -9.52 -5.77
CA SER A 56 12.36 -9.96 -4.38
C SER A 56 11.70 -11.34 -4.34
N LYS A 57 12.49 -12.34 -3.97
CA LYS A 57 12.18 -13.77 -4.14
C LYS A 57 10.80 -14.15 -3.55
N LYS A 58 9.89 -14.46 -4.48
CA LYS A 58 8.51 -14.98 -4.33
C LYS A 58 7.49 -13.94 -3.87
N PRO A 59 6.40 -13.72 -4.62
CA PRO A 59 5.24 -13.04 -4.07
C PRO A 59 4.70 -13.88 -2.90
N PRO A 60 4.47 -13.28 -1.72
CA PRO A 60 3.92 -14.00 -0.58
C PRO A 60 2.57 -14.61 -0.90
N LYS A 61 2.25 -15.72 -0.22
CA LYS A 61 0.90 -16.29 -0.21
C LYS A 61 -0.16 -15.28 0.32
N ASN A 62 0.25 -14.24 1.04
CA ASN A 62 -0.62 -13.18 1.54
C ASN A 62 0.13 -11.83 1.66
N THR A 63 0.08 -11.00 0.62
CA THR A 63 0.80 -9.69 0.58
C THR A 63 0.42 -8.72 1.70
N TYR A 64 -0.74 -8.89 2.33
CA TYR A 64 -1.13 -8.08 3.49
C TYR A 64 -0.31 -8.41 4.74
N GLU A 65 0.09 -9.66 4.92
CA GLU A 65 0.95 -10.09 6.03
C GLU A 65 2.37 -9.54 5.86
N GLU A 66 2.92 -9.58 4.64
CA GLU A 66 4.22 -8.95 4.36
C GLU A 66 4.19 -7.43 4.54
N ILE A 67 3.09 -6.77 4.19
CA ILE A 67 2.93 -5.34 4.48
C ILE A 67 2.95 -5.10 5.99
N ALA A 68 2.22 -5.89 6.77
CA ALA A 68 2.18 -5.75 8.21
C ALA A 68 3.57 -6.01 8.84
N GLU A 69 4.22 -7.10 8.46
CA GLU A 69 5.55 -7.49 8.91
C GLU A 69 6.61 -6.44 8.50
N GLY A 70 6.58 -5.98 7.25
CA GLY A 70 7.49 -4.95 6.76
C GLY A 70 7.34 -3.62 7.49
N LEU A 71 6.10 -3.22 7.84
CA LEU A 71 5.86 -2.02 8.64
C LEU A 71 6.31 -2.19 10.09
N GLN A 72 6.11 -3.36 10.71
CA GLN A 72 6.64 -3.66 12.04
C GLN A 72 8.17 -3.59 12.05
N HIS A 73 8.82 -4.25 11.10
CA HIS A 73 10.28 -4.23 10.99
C HIS A 73 10.82 -2.83 10.70
N TYR A 74 10.11 -2.02 9.90
CA TYR A 74 10.47 -0.60 9.71
C TYR A 74 10.39 0.17 11.03
N MET A 75 9.32 -0.01 11.82
CA MET A 75 9.15 0.64 13.12
C MET A 75 10.27 0.27 14.08
N GLU A 76 10.62 -1.02 14.18
CA GLU A 76 11.70 -1.52 15.02
C GLU A 76 13.05 -0.96 14.58
N LYS A 77 13.36 -1.04 13.28
CA LYS A 77 14.64 -0.59 12.73
C LYS A 77 14.86 0.92 12.83
N LYS A 78 13.79 1.70 12.73
CA LYS A 78 13.85 3.17 12.80
C LYS A 78 13.54 3.73 14.19
N GLY A 79 13.14 2.88 15.14
CA GLY A 79 12.73 3.31 16.48
C GLY A 79 11.54 4.28 16.45
N VAL A 80 10.64 4.15 15.47
CA VAL A 80 9.47 5.04 15.34
C VAL A 80 8.23 4.39 15.95
N THR A 81 7.40 5.21 16.60
CA THR A 81 6.16 4.71 17.18
C THR A 81 5.09 4.50 16.10
N GLN A 82 4.03 3.79 16.45
CA GLN A 82 2.88 3.63 15.56
C GLN A 82 2.20 4.98 15.26
N ALA A 83 2.22 5.92 16.20
CA ALA A 83 1.68 7.26 16.01
C ALA A 83 2.50 8.05 14.96
N ASP A 84 3.83 7.95 15.03
CA ASP A 84 4.73 8.59 14.07
C ASP A 84 4.54 8.01 12.65
N LEU A 85 4.44 6.69 12.56
CA LEU A 85 4.20 6.00 11.30
C LEU A 85 2.81 6.33 10.73
N ALA A 86 1.77 6.42 11.58
CA ALA A 86 0.44 6.83 11.16
C ALA A 86 0.43 8.26 10.61
N GLY A 87 1.14 9.17 11.29
CA GLY A 87 1.35 10.55 10.84
C GLY A 87 2.04 10.62 9.48
N TYR A 88 3.11 9.84 9.28
CA TYR A 88 3.82 9.75 8.00
C TYR A 88 2.93 9.20 6.87
N LEU A 89 2.16 8.16 7.16
CA LEU A 89 1.24 7.51 6.23
C LEU A 89 -0.07 8.30 6.01
N LYS A 90 -0.24 9.43 6.69
CA LYS A 90 -1.46 10.26 6.66
C LYS A 90 -2.72 9.45 6.93
N THR A 91 -2.63 8.54 7.90
CA THR A 91 -3.72 7.67 8.32
C THR A 91 -3.93 7.80 9.82
N ASP A 92 -5.03 7.26 10.31
CA ASP A 92 -5.33 7.21 11.74
C ASP A 92 -4.56 6.07 12.42
N GLN A 93 -4.12 6.27 13.66
CA GLN A 93 -3.38 5.26 14.42
C GLN A 93 -4.18 3.96 14.59
N GLN A 94 -5.51 4.02 14.73
CA GLN A 94 -6.37 2.84 14.82
C GLN A 94 -6.44 2.10 13.47
N ILE A 95 -6.43 2.83 12.35
CA ILE A 95 -6.36 2.22 11.01
C ILE A 95 -5.04 1.49 10.85
N LEU A 96 -3.92 2.14 11.21
CA LEU A 96 -2.60 1.51 11.17
C LEU A 96 -2.52 0.29 12.10
N SER A 97 -3.07 0.36 13.31
CA SER A 97 -3.14 -0.78 14.25
C SER A 97 -3.83 -1.97 13.60
N ARG A 98 -4.96 -1.73 12.95
CA ARG A 98 -5.72 -2.78 12.27
C ARG A 98 -4.97 -3.35 11.06
N ILE A 99 -4.15 -2.57 10.38
CA ILE A 99 -3.28 -3.05 9.29
C ILE A 99 -2.18 -3.94 9.87
N LEU A 100 -1.49 -3.49 10.93
CA LEU A 100 -0.44 -4.25 11.60
C LEU A 100 -0.94 -5.58 12.20
N HIS A 101 -2.21 -5.65 12.60
CA HIS A 101 -2.85 -6.88 13.08
C HIS A 101 -3.61 -7.65 11.99
N CYS A 102 -3.50 -7.27 10.71
CA CYS A 102 -4.27 -7.86 9.60
C CYS A 102 -5.80 -7.87 9.79
N LYS A 103 -6.33 -7.06 10.73
CA LYS A 103 -7.76 -7.00 11.12
C LYS A 103 -8.61 -6.12 10.20
N LYS A 104 -8.02 -5.12 9.52
CA LYS A 104 -8.72 -4.27 8.54
C LYS A 104 -7.76 -3.84 7.44
N LYS A 105 -8.09 -4.21 6.20
CA LYS A 105 -7.23 -4.06 5.02
C LYS A 105 -7.65 -2.84 4.21
N LEU A 106 -7.74 -1.67 4.83
CA LEU A 106 -8.26 -0.47 4.15
C LEU A 106 -7.10 0.46 3.83
N PHE A 107 -6.68 0.46 2.57
CA PHE A 107 -5.60 1.31 2.10
C PHE A 107 -6.16 2.53 1.36
N THR A 108 -5.44 3.64 1.35
CA THR A 108 -5.61 4.63 0.29
C THR A 108 -4.49 4.43 -0.73
N PRO A 109 -4.68 4.78 -2.02
CA PRO A 109 -3.60 4.71 -3.00
C PRO A 109 -2.31 5.39 -2.50
N ASP A 110 -2.40 6.61 -1.97
CA ASP A 110 -1.24 7.31 -1.43
C ASP A 110 -0.58 6.57 -0.26
N MET A 111 -1.38 5.99 0.64
CA MET A 111 -0.86 5.24 1.78
C MET A 111 -0.14 3.97 1.32
N LEU A 112 -0.73 3.21 0.39
CA LEU A 112 -0.16 1.98 -0.12
C LEU A 112 1.20 2.24 -0.81
N LEU A 113 1.29 3.33 -1.57
CA LEU A 113 2.54 3.76 -2.18
C LEU A 113 3.62 4.12 -1.15
N GLN A 114 3.25 4.86 -0.10
CA GLN A 114 4.20 5.20 0.96
C GLN A 114 4.66 3.96 1.71
N ILE A 115 3.74 3.02 2.00
CA ILE A 115 4.06 1.73 2.61
C ILE A 115 5.11 0.99 1.76
N PHE A 116 4.90 0.86 0.45
CA PHE A 116 5.88 0.17 -0.41
C PHE A 116 7.25 0.84 -0.42
N ARG A 117 7.31 2.17 -0.34
CA ARG A 117 8.59 2.90 -0.19
C ARG A 117 9.28 2.63 1.14
N LEU A 118 8.52 2.52 2.22
CA LEU A 118 9.05 2.30 3.57
C LEU A 118 9.61 0.90 3.75
N ILE A 119 8.87 -0.12 3.30
CA ILE A 119 9.28 -1.52 3.47
C ILE A 119 10.42 -1.93 2.55
N LYS A 120 10.88 -1.03 1.65
CA LYS A 120 11.94 -1.27 0.67
C LYS A 120 11.84 -2.67 0.05
N PHE A 121 10.90 -2.85 -0.87
CA PHE A 121 11.38 -3.53 -2.08
C PHE A 121 12.43 -2.57 -2.66
N LYS A 122 13.70 -2.98 -2.70
CA LYS A 122 14.79 -2.11 -3.17
C LYS A 122 14.39 -1.56 -4.55
N VAL A 123 14.19 -0.25 -4.64
CA VAL A 123 14.18 0.52 -5.89
C VAL A 123 15.63 0.78 -6.28
#